data_AF-A0A397YMN7-F1
#
_entry.id   AF-A0A397YMN7-F1
#
_cell.length_a   1.000
_cell.length_b   1.000
_cell.length_c   1.000
_cell.angle_alpha   90.00
_cell.angle_beta   90.00
_cell.angle_gamma   90.00
#
_symmetry.space_group_name_H-M   'P 1'
#
loop_
_entity.id
_entity.type
_entity.pdbx_description
1 polymer ?
#
loop_
_entity_poly.entity_id
_entity_poly.type
_entity_poly.pdbx_seq_one_letter_code
_entity_poly.pdbx_strand_id
1 'polypeptide(L)'
;MDGSGDLKGGINQAGIDYYNNLINHLLSKGVKPYVTIFHWDLPEALQHTYGGFLGAEIVNDFRDYAELCFQKFGDRVKHWTTLNEPFSVVHNGFTTGQDAPGRCSSFTNPNCTGGDGAREPYIVGHNFLLAHGAAVKIYREKYQAIQKGEIGIALNTVWHYPYSDSYADKLAAARATAFTFNYFLEPIVYGKYPTEMVNHVKDGRLPTFTPEESSMLKGSYDFIGINYYSSSYVKDVPCATENITMSTDACAGSDWLLTYPEGIRDLLLHVKFKFDDPVLYITENGK
;
A
#
# COMPACT_ATOMS: atom_id res chain seq x y z
N MET A 1 13.53 -15.69 4.84
CA MET A 1 14.35 -16.36 3.82
C MET A 1 15.82 -16.20 4.22
N ASP A 2 16.73 -17.08 3.80
CA ASP A 2 18.18 -16.96 4.03
C ASP A 2 18.90 -16.43 2.78
N GLY A 3 20.12 -15.92 2.95
CA GLY A 3 21.05 -15.55 1.86
C GLY A 3 20.52 -14.52 0.85
N SER A 4 19.86 -15.00 -0.20
CA SER A 4 19.39 -14.23 -1.36
C SER A 4 18.08 -13.46 -1.13
N GLY A 5 17.40 -13.70 -0.01
CA GLY A 5 16.14 -13.02 0.31
C GLY A 5 14.92 -13.51 -0.48
N ASP A 6 15.09 -14.49 -1.36
CA ASP A 6 14.03 -15.23 -2.07
C ASP A 6 13.98 -16.71 -1.60
N LEU A 7 12.99 -17.47 -2.08
CA LEU A 7 12.87 -18.89 -1.70
C LEU A 7 14.01 -19.76 -2.26
N LYS A 8 14.73 -19.31 -3.28
CA LYS A 8 15.87 -20.06 -3.85
C LYS A 8 17.08 -20.02 -2.92
N GLY A 9 17.19 -18.99 -2.09
CA GLY A 9 18.19 -18.93 -1.02
C GLY A 9 18.02 -20.05 -0.01
N GLY A 10 16.75 -20.42 0.24
CA GLY A 10 16.37 -21.36 1.28
C GLY A 10 15.37 -20.78 2.29
N ILE A 11 14.94 -21.64 3.21
CA ILE A 11 13.94 -21.33 4.22
C ILE A 11 14.58 -21.41 5.60
N ASN A 12 14.57 -20.29 6.32
CA ASN A 12 15.04 -20.25 7.70
C ASN A 12 13.99 -20.89 8.64
N GLN A 13 14.23 -22.16 9.00
CA GLN A 13 13.33 -22.90 9.89
C GLN A 13 13.20 -22.27 11.29
N ALA A 14 14.25 -21.66 11.82
CA ALA A 14 14.18 -20.99 13.13
C ALA A 14 13.19 -19.79 13.10
N GLY A 15 13.10 -19.08 11.97
CA GLY A 15 12.09 -18.04 11.77
C GLY A 15 10.67 -18.60 11.74
N ILE A 16 10.46 -19.75 11.08
CA ILE A 16 9.17 -20.45 11.08
C ILE A 16 8.80 -20.89 12.50
N ASP A 17 9.74 -21.45 13.25
CA ASP A 17 9.51 -21.95 14.61
C ASP A 17 9.17 -20.80 15.57
N TYR A 18 9.81 -19.64 15.41
CA TYR A 18 9.47 -18.42 16.16
C TYR A 18 8.00 -18.02 15.96
N TYR A 19 7.55 -17.86 14.71
CA TYR A 19 6.17 -17.46 14.43
C TYR A 19 5.17 -18.54 14.85
N ASN A 20 5.51 -19.83 14.69
CA ASN A 20 4.69 -20.92 15.22
C ASN A 20 4.48 -20.81 16.74
N ASN A 21 5.56 -20.56 17.49
CA ASN A 21 5.48 -20.40 18.95
C ASN A 21 4.62 -19.20 19.33
N LEU A 22 4.79 -18.06 18.65
CA LEU A 22 3.99 -16.86 18.89
C LEU A 22 2.51 -17.10 18.59
N ILE A 23 2.18 -17.66 17.43
CA ILE A 23 0.79 -17.95 17.02
C ILE A 23 0.13 -18.92 18.02
N ASN A 24 0.83 -20.00 18.38
CA ASN A 24 0.32 -20.96 19.36
C ASN A 24 0.11 -20.30 20.72
N HIS A 25 1.01 -19.42 21.15
CA HIS A 25 0.87 -18.70 22.41
C HIS A 25 -0.35 -17.77 22.41
N LEU A 26 -0.52 -16.95 21.36
CA LEU A 26 -1.68 -16.06 21.21
C LEU A 26 -3.00 -16.85 21.28
N LEU A 27 -3.09 -17.94 20.52
CA LEU A 27 -4.28 -18.80 20.50
C LEU A 27 -4.53 -19.47 21.87
N SER A 28 -3.47 -19.89 22.57
CA SER A 28 -3.60 -20.45 23.94
C SER A 28 -4.16 -19.44 24.95
N LYS A 29 -4.09 -18.14 24.64
CA LYS A 29 -4.66 -17.04 25.41
C LYS A 29 -5.98 -16.53 24.84
N GLY A 30 -6.54 -17.19 23.83
CA GLY A 30 -7.80 -16.78 23.18
C GLY A 30 -7.66 -15.53 22.30
N VAL A 31 -6.44 -15.11 21.98
CA VAL A 31 -6.17 -13.97 21.09
C VAL A 31 -6.09 -14.46 19.65
N LYS A 32 -6.90 -13.88 18.76
CA LYS A 32 -6.89 -14.19 17.33
C LYS A 32 -5.74 -13.45 16.64
N PRO A 33 -4.83 -14.13 15.92
CA PRO A 33 -3.79 -13.47 15.16
C PRO A 33 -4.34 -12.83 13.88
N TYR A 34 -4.06 -11.55 13.69
CA TYR A 34 -4.16 -10.83 12.42
C TYR A 34 -2.73 -10.58 11.96
N VAL A 35 -2.34 -11.16 10.82
CA VAL A 35 -0.94 -11.21 10.41
C VAL A 35 -0.74 -10.38 9.15
N THR A 36 0.18 -9.42 9.23
CA THR A 36 0.66 -8.68 8.07
C THR A 36 1.88 -9.38 7.46
N ILE A 37 1.83 -9.66 6.16
CA ILE A 37 2.89 -10.39 5.45
C ILE A 37 4.09 -9.49 5.19
N PHE A 38 3.86 -8.24 4.80
CA PHE A 38 4.91 -7.26 4.55
C PHE A 38 4.61 -5.93 5.22
N HIS A 39 5.55 -5.49 6.05
CA HIS A 39 5.51 -4.24 6.79
C HIS A 39 6.84 -3.50 6.60
N TRP A 40 7.12 -3.17 5.33
CA TRP A 40 8.28 -2.39 4.89
C TRP A 40 9.64 -3.10 5.08
N ASP A 41 9.60 -4.38 5.39
CA ASP A 41 10.71 -5.24 5.78
C ASP A 41 11.28 -6.04 4.60
N LEU A 42 11.48 -5.36 3.47
CA LEU A 42 12.04 -5.98 2.26
C LEU A 42 13.43 -6.56 2.55
N PRO A 43 13.70 -7.83 2.20
CA PRO A 43 15.05 -8.37 2.28
C PRO A 43 16.05 -7.54 1.46
N GLU A 44 17.10 -7.05 2.10
CA GLU A 44 18.13 -6.20 1.47
C GLU A 44 18.75 -6.84 0.23
N ALA A 45 18.87 -8.17 0.20
CA ALA A 45 19.37 -8.90 -0.95
C ALA A 45 18.53 -8.68 -2.23
N LEU A 46 17.20 -8.55 -2.11
CA LEU A 46 16.31 -8.24 -3.24
C LEU A 46 16.47 -6.77 -3.68
N GLN A 47 16.69 -5.88 -2.71
CA GLN A 47 17.02 -4.48 -2.99
C GLN A 47 18.31 -4.36 -3.82
N HIS A 48 19.34 -5.13 -3.50
CA HIS A 48 20.60 -5.16 -4.26
C HIS A 48 20.50 -5.90 -5.59
N THR A 49 19.67 -6.94 -5.69
CA THR A 49 19.60 -7.78 -6.90
C THR A 49 18.90 -7.07 -8.04
N TYR A 50 17.75 -6.44 -7.79
CA TYR A 50 16.92 -5.81 -8.84
C TYR A 50 16.23 -4.52 -8.38
N GLY A 51 16.67 -3.92 -7.27
CA GLY A 51 16.08 -2.67 -6.77
C GLY A 51 14.81 -2.85 -5.94
N GLY A 52 14.52 -4.07 -5.48
CA GLY A 52 13.36 -4.35 -4.65
C GLY A 52 12.06 -4.11 -5.41
N PHE A 53 11.17 -3.29 -4.87
CA PHE A 53 9.89 -2.99 -5.52
C PHE A 53 10.00 -2.13 -6.80
N LEU A 54 11.19 -1.68 -7.19
CA LEU A 54 11.42 -1.11 -8.53
C LEU A 54 11.45 -2.19 -9.62
N GLY A 55 11.92 -3.40 -9.30
CA GLY A 55 11.96 -4.53 -10.22
C GLY A 55 10.63 -5.29 -10.25
N ALA A 56 10.19 -5.69 -11.43
CA ALA A 56 8.94 -6.46 -11.59
C ALA A 56 9.04 -7.88 -11.01
N GLU A 57 10.26 -8.39 -10.83
CA GLU A 57 10.59 -9.67 -10.22
C GLU A 57 10.00 -9.81 -8.82
N ILE A 58 9.88 -8.70 -8.08
CA ILE A 58 9.34 -8.66 -6.72
C ILE A 58 7.95 -9.27 -6.60
N VAL A 59 7.15 -9.21 -7.68
CA VAL A 59 5.78 -9.72 -7.69
C VAL A 59 5.77 -11.24 -7.48
N ASN A 60 6.72 -11.94 -8.11
CA ASN A 60 6.85 -13.39 -7.96
C ASN A 60 7.48 -13.75 -6.61
N ASP A 61 8.52 -13.04 -6.20
CA ASP A 61 9.19 -13.32 -4.91
C ASP A 61 8.25 -13.06 -3.72
N PHE A 62 7.44 -12.00 -3.78
CA PHE A 62 6.42 -11.72 -2.77
C PHE A 62 5.29 -12.76 -2.78
N ARG A 63 4.80 -13.16 -3.96
CA ARG A 63 3.80 -14.25 -4.08
C ARG A 63 4.31 -15.53 -3.41
N ASP A 64 5.55 -15.90 -3.70
CA ASP A 64 6.17 -17.12 -3.21
C ASP A 64 6.38 -17.07 -1.68
N TYR A 65 6.79 -15.91 -1.15
CA TYR A 65 6.86 -15.67 0.28
C TYR A 65 5.49 -15.75 0.96
N ALA A 66 4.47 -15.10 0.40
CA ALA A 66 3.10 -15.15 0.90
C ALA A 66 2.56 -16.60 0.90
N GLU A 67 2.80 -17.35 -0.18
CA GLU A 67 2.42 -18.77 -0.26
C GLU A 67 3.10 -19.60 0.83
N LEU A 68 4.39 -19.37 1.12
CA LEU A 68 5.07 -20.02 2.23
C LEU A 68 4.39 -19.70 3.57
N CYS A 69 4.02 -18.44 3.82
CA CYS A 69 3.28 -18.05 5.03
C CYS A 69 1.94 -18.79 5.14
N PHE A 70 1.17 -18.87 4.04
CA PHE A 70 -0.10 -19.59 4.01
C PHE A 70 0.08 -21.09 4.31
N GLN A 71 1.10 -21.71 3.73
CA GLN A 71 1.41 -23.13 3.96
C GLN A 71 1.81 -23.42 5.41
N LYS A 72 2.60 -22.54 6.03
CA LYS A 72 3.18 -22.79 7.35
C LYS A 72 2.27 -22.39 8.50
N PHE A 73 1.41 -21.40 8.30
CA PHE A 73 0.66 -20.80 9.41
C PHE A 73 -0.86 -20.73 9.17
N GLY A 74 -1.33 -20.92 7.93
CA GLY A 74 -2.74 -20.74 7.58
C GLY A 74 -3.70 -21.80 8.14
N ASP A 75 -3.16 -22.89 8.71
CA ASP A 75 -3.94 -23.82 9.54
C ASP A 75 -4.53 -23.11 10.77
N ARG A 76 -3.82 -22.13 11.33
CA ARG A 76 -4.16 -21.37 12.55
C ARG A 76 -4.50 -19.90 12.31
N VAL A 77 -3.81 -19.23 11.39
CA VAL A 77 -4.05 -17.82 11.04
C VAL A 77 -5.23 -17.71 10.09
N LYS A 78 -6.21 -16.85 10.42
CA LYS A 78 -7.46 -16.67 9.66
C LYS A 78 -7.68 -15.27 9.12
N HIS A 79 -6.79 -14.30 9.42
CA HIS A 79 -6.86 -12.96 8.86
C HIS A 79 -5.47 -12.54 8.39
N TRP A 80 -5.35 -12.36 7.08
CA TRP A 80 -4.11 -12.03 6.40
C TRP A 80 -4.19 -10.62 5.85
N THR A 81 -3.19 -9.80 6.14
CA THR A 81 -2.99 -8.50 5.52
C THR A 81 -1.76 -8.59 4.63
N THR A 82 -1.89 -8.35 3.32
CA THR A 82 -0.74 -8.51 2.42
C THR A 82 0.33 -7.44 2.68
N LEU A 83 -0.07 -6.18 2.66
CA LEU A 83 0.81 -5.01 2.73
C LEU A 83 0.30 -4.06 3.80
N ASN A 84 1.22 -3.50 4.59
CA ASN A 84 0.95 -2.32 5.41
C ASN A 84 1.32 -1.05 4.65
N GLU A 85 0.39 -0.09 4.58
CA GLU A 85 0.68 1.30 4.19
C GLU A 85 1.55 1.45 2.93
N PRO A 86 1.13 0.90 1.78
CA PRO A 86 1.95 0.98 0.57
C PRO A 86 2.19 2.44 0.13
N PHE A 87 1.27 3.36 0.46
CA PHE A 87 1.47 4.80 0.21
C PHE A 87 2.66 5.37 1.00
N SER A 88 2.84 4.98 2.27
CA SER A 88 3.99 5.42 3.08
C SER A 88 5.31 5.02 2.42
N VAL A 89 5.43 3.77 1.94
CA VAL A 89 6.66 3.31 1.26
C VAL A 89 6.91 4.10 -0.01
N VAL A 90 5.88 4.29 -0.84
CA VAL A 90 5.99 5.02 -2.11
C VAL A 90 6.35 6.49 -1.88
N HIS A 91 5.71 7.15 -0.92
CA HIS A 91 5.95 8.55 -0.62
C HIS A 91 7.30 8.75 0.08
N ASN A 92 7.53 8.08 1.21
CA ASN A 92 8.73 8.32 2.01
C ASN A 92 9.98 7.66 1.44
N GLY A 93 9.85 6.48 0.84
CA GLY A 93 10.99 5.71 0.32
C GLY A 93 11.47 6.12 -1.07
N PHE A 94 10.56 6.65 -1.91
CA PHE A 94 10.83 6.93 -3.34
C PHE A 94 10.48 8.35 -3.80
N THR A 95 9.73 9.13 -3.01
CA THR A 95 9.38 10.52 -3.34
C THR A 95 10.20 11.51 -2.52
N THR A 96 10.20 11.38 -1.19
CA THR A 96 10.92 12.28 -0.26
C THR A 96 12.30 11.73 0.13
N GLY A 97 12.50 10.41 0.03
CA GLY A 97 13.72 9.70 0.42
C GLY A 97 14.02 9.76 1.92
N GLN A 98 12.99 9.93 2.75
CA GLN A 98 13.10 9.94 4.22
C GLN A 98 13.26 8.53 4.80
N ASP A 99 12.56 7.56 4.23
CA ASP A 99 12.58 6.16 4.68
C ASP A 99 13.38 5.29 3.69
N ALA A 100 13.75 4.07 4.09
CA ALA A 100 14.43 3.13 3.21
C ALA A 100 13.60 2.86 1.93
N PRO A 101 14.22 2.76 0.74
CA PRO A 101 15.67 2.79 0.47
C PRO A 101 16.28 4.20 0.33
N GLY A 102 15.54 5.26 0.65
CA GLY A 102 16.03 6.64 0.68
C GLY A 102 16.23 7.23 -0.71
N ARG A 103 15.39 6.84 -1.67
CA ARG A 103 15.50 7.28 -3.08
C ARG A 103 14.61 8.48 -3.33
N CYS A 104 15.13 9.46 -4.06
CA CYS A 104 14.37 10.62 -4.52
C CYS A 104 15.14 11.38 -5.60
N SER A 105 14.48 12.34 -6.24
CA SER A 105 15.15 13.31 -7.11
C SER A 105 16.12 14.19 -6.30
N SER A 106 17.30 14.49 -6.84
CA SER A 106 18.35 15.24 -6.12
C SER A 106 17.93 16.63 -5.62
N PHE A 107 16.98 17.28 -6.30
CA PHE A 107 16.43 18.58 -5.90
C PHE A 107 15.47 18.48 -4.69
N THR A 108 14.94 17.29 -4.38
CA THR A 108 14.03 17.07 -3.24
C THR A 108 14.80 16.99 -1.94
N ASN A 109 15.85 16.18 -1.90
CA ASN A 109 16.72 16.03 -0.75
C ASN A 109 18.13 15.62 -1.21
N PRO A 110 19.18 16.41 -0.90
CA PRO A 110 20.54 16.14 -1.36
C PRO A 110 21.14 14.88 -0.74
N ASN A 111 20.55 14.34 0.33
CA ASN A 111 21.02 13.12 1.01
C ASN A 111 20.40 11.84 0.46
N CYS A 112 19.51 11.92 -0.54
CA CYS A 112 18.96 10.73 -1.16
C CYS A 112 20.04 9.87 -1.83
N THR A 113 19.81 8.57 -1.88
CA THR A 113 20.70 7.58 -2.51
C THR A 113 20.61 7.57 -4.04
N GLY A 114 20.02 8.62 -4.62
CA GLY A 114 19.67 8.76 -6.03
C GLY A 114 18.18 8.46 -6.31
N GLY A 115 17.81 8.44 -7.59
CA GLY A 115 16.47 8.07 -8.05
C GLY A 115 15.73 9.18 -8.78
N ASP A 116 14.47 8.89 -9.13
CA ASP A 116 13.56 9.78 -9.84
C ASP A 116 12.20 9.80 -9.13
N GLY A 117 11.98 10.83 -8.30
CA GLY A 117 10.75 11.02 -7.55
C GLY A 117 9.52 11.33 -8.41
N ALA A 118 9.67 11.51 -9.73
CA ALA A 118 8.56 11.67 -10.66
C ALA A 118 8.07 10.33 -11.25
N ARG A 119 8.90 9.27 -11.21
CA ARG A 119 8.65 7.97 -11.87
C ARG A 119 8.68 6.79 -10.92
N GLU A 120 9.71 6.68 -10.11
CA GLU A 120 9.94 5.55 -9.21
C GLU A 120 8.77 5.28 -8.26
N PRO A 121 8.14 6.31 -7.64
CA PRO A 121 6.96 6.11 -6.80
C PRO A 121 5.84 5.34 -7.52
N TYR A 122 5.60 5.65 -8.80
CA TYR A 122 4.53 5.01 -9.57
C TYR A 122 4.86 3.57 -9.98
N ILE A 123 6.14 3.29 -10.29
CA ILE A 123 6.62 1.93 -10.57
C ILE A 123 6.47 1.06 -9.32
N VAL A 124 6.93 1.56 -8.17
CA VAL A 124 6.85 0.86 -6.88
C VAL A 124 5.39 0.62 -6.47
N GLY A 125 4.54 1.65 -6.56
CA GLY A 125 3.12 1.50 -6.26
C GLY A 125 2.40 0.51 -7.18
N HIS A 126 2.78 0.46 -8.45
CA HIS A 126 2.28 -0.54 -9.39
C HIS A 126 2.69 -1.96 -9.00
N ASN A 127 3.97 -2.18 -8.70
CA ASN A 127 4.46 -3.50 -8.28
C ASN A 127 3.88 -3.94 -6.93
N PHE A 128 3.62 -3.01 -5.99
CA PHE A 128 2.88 -3.32 -4.77
C PHE A 128 1.49 -3.86 -5.05
N LEU A 129 0.73 -3.20 -5.94
CA LEU A 129 -0.60 -3.67 -6.34
C LEU A 129 -0.53 -5.06 -6.97
N LEU A 130 0.37 -5.27 -7.94
CA LEU A 130 0.54 -6.57 -8.58
C LEU A 130 0.94 -7.68 -7.59
N ALA A 131 1.86 -7.38 -6.66
CA ALA A 131 2.27 -8.30 -5.60
C ALA A 131 1.10 -8.66 -4.66
N HIS A 132 0.30 -7.67 -4.25
CA HIS A 132 -0.93 -7.88 -3.49
C HIS A 132 -1.91 -8.79 -4.27
N GLY A 133 -2.21 -8.46 -5.53
CA GLY A 133 -3.13 -9.23 -6.36
C GLY A 133 -2.66 -10.68 -6.56
N ALA A 134 -1.36 -10.89 -6.76
CA ALA A 134 -0.78 -12.23 -6.89
C ALA A 134 -0.89 -13.06 -5.60
N ALA A 135 -0.64 -12.46 -4.44
CA ALA A 135 -0.79 -13.10 -3.14
C ALA A 135 -2.25 -13.44 -2.80
N VAL A 136 -3.19 -12.53 -3.12
CA VAL A 136 -4.62 -12.78 -2.92
C VAL A 136 -5.12 -13.89 -3.85
N LYS A 137 -4.73 -13.85 -5.13
CA LYS A 137 -5.11 -14.87 -6.11
C LYS A 137 -4.69 -16.26 -5.64
N ILE A 138 -3.43 -16.44 -5.22
CA ILE A 138 -2.95 -17.75 -4.77
C ILE A 138 -3.61 -18.19 -3.46
N TYR A 139 -3.90 -17.27 -2.55
CA TYR A 139 -4.66 -17.57 -1.32
C TYR A 139 -6.06 -18.11 -1.65
N ARG A 140 -6.80 -17.42 -2.50
CA ARG A 140 -8.17 -17.78 -2.89
C ARG A 140 -8.23 -19.10 -3.64
N GLU A 141 -7.33 -19.30 -4.60
CA GLU A 141 -7.34 -20.49 -5.47
C GLU A 141 -6.91 -21.76 -4.74
N LYS A 142 -5.94 -21.68 -3.81
CA LYS A 142 -5.35 -22.88 -3.18
C LYS A 142 -5.70 -23.07 -1.71
N TYR A 143 -5.89 -22.01 -0.95
CA TYR A 143 -5.87 -22.08 0.52
C TYR A 143 -7.21 -21.70 1.16
N GLN A 144 -7.94 -20.71 0.63
CA GLN A 144 -9.12 -20.14 1.29
C GLN A 144 -10.22 -21.17 1.57
N ALA A 145 -10.54 -22.04 0.62
CA ALA A 145 -11.57 -23.07 0.80
C ALA A 145 -11.26 -24.07 1.93
N ILE A 146 -9.96 -24.35 2.17
CA ILE A 146 -9.50 -25.33 3.17
C ILE A 146 -9.25 -24.64 4.50
N GLN A 147 -8.58 -23.49 4.48
CA GLN A 147 -8.15 -22.75 5.67
C GLN A 147 -9.26 -21.87 6.24
N LYS A 148 -10.27 -21.49 5.44
CA LYS A 148 -11.42 -20.67 5.85
C LYS A 148 -11.03 -19.35 6.52
N GLY A 149 -10.02 -18.69 5.98
CA GLY A 149 -9.61 -17.36 6.42
C GLY A 149 -9.96 -16.28 5.39
N GLU A 150 -9.67 -15.04 5.77
CA GLU A 150 -9.89 -13.82 5.00
C GLU A 150 -8.54 -13.17 4.69
N ILE A 151 -8.46 -12.50 3.54
CA ILE A 151 -7.27 -11.76 3.12
C ILE A 151 -7.63 -10.34 2.66
N GLY A 152 -6.81 -9.37 3.06
CA GLY A 152 -7.01 -7.96 2.77
C GLY A 152 -5.70 -7.19 2.69
N ILE A 153 -5.81 -5.87 2.76
CA ILE A 153 -4.70 -4.92 2.71
C ILE A 153 -4.97 -3.79 3.72
N ALA A 154 -3.92 -3.28 4.37
CA ALA A 154 -4.02 -2.14 5.28
C ALA A 154 -3.54 -0.87 4.57
N LEU A 155 -4.42 0.12 4.47
CA LEU A 155 -4.18 1.38 3.77
C LEU A 155 -4.16 2.53 4.78
N ASN A 156 -3.12 3.36 4.69
CA ASN A 156 -3.07 4.61 5.43
C ASN A 156 -3.55 5.79 4.60
N THR A 157 -4.15 6.74 5.30
CA THR A 157 -4.43 8.05 4.74
C THR A 157 -4.63 9.09 5.82
N VAL A 158 -4.43 10.34 5.42
CA VAL A 158 -4.94 11.51 6.12
C VAL A 158 -6.28 11.83 5.48
N TRP A 159 -7.29 12.18 6.29
CA TRP A 159 -8.55 12.64 5.69
C TRP A 159 -8.43 14.10 5.23
N HIS A 160 -8.74 14.35 3.95
CA HIS A 160 -8.54 15.64 3.31
C HIS A 160 -9.82 16.47 3.28
N TYR A 161 -9.85 17.55 4.05
CA TYR A 161 -10.89 18.57 3.95
C TYR A 161 -10.48 19.68 2.97
N PRO A 162 -11.40 20.29 2.22
CA PRO A 162 -11.08 21.47 1.43
C PRO A 162 -10.75 22.66 2.36
N TYR A 163 -9.72 23.44 2.01
CA TYR A 163 -9.29 24.61 2.79
C TYR A 163 -10.37 25.71 2.87
N SER A 164 -11.18 25.85 1.81
CA SER A 164 -12.32 26.75 1.77
C SER A 164 -13.51 26.12 1.05
N ASP A 165 -14.65 26.80 1.05
CA ASP A 165 -15.83 26.37 0.30
C ASP A 165 -15.73 26.52 -1.22
N SER A 166 -14.60 27.02 -1.73
CA SER A 166 -14.38 27.20 -3.15
C SER A 166 -14.45 25.85 -3.90
N TYR A 167 -14.94 25.90 -5.14
CA TYR A 167 -14.98 24.71 -6.00
C TYR A 167 -13.56 24.16 -6.25
N ALA A 168 -12.56 25.04 -6.36
CA ALA A 168 -11.17 24.66 -6.56
C ALA A 168 -10.62 23.83 -5.38
N ASP A 169 -10.81 24.27 -4.14
CA ASP A 169 -10.31 23.54 -2.97
C ASP A 169 -11.05 22.21 -2.75
N LYS A 170 -12.34 22.15 -3.11
CA LYS A 170 -13.11 20.89 -3.12
C LYS A 170 -12.53 19.87 -4.10
N LEU A 171 -12.15 20.30 -5.31
CA LEU A 171 -11.45 19.45 -6.26
C LEU A 171 -10.04 19.09 -5.77
N ALA A 172 -9.32 20.00 -5.13
CA ALA A 172 -8.00 19.74 -4.57
C ALA A 172 -8.03 18.66 -3.48
N ALA A 173 -9.01 18.69 -2.58
CA ALA A 173 -9.22 17.64 -1.57
C ALA A 173 -9.55 16.28 -2.21
N ALA A 174 -10.34 16.26 -3.30
CA ALA A 174 -10.60 15.05 -4.06
C ALA A 174 -9.35 14.50 -4.73
N ARG A 175 -8.50 15.36 -5.33
CA ARG A 175 -7.20 14.97 -5.90
C ARG A 175 -6.25 14.45 -4.83
N ALA A 176 -6.12 15.11 -3.67
CA ALA A 176 -5.29 14.63 -2.58
C ALA A 176 -5.72 13.23 -2.09
N THR A 177 -7.03 13.00 -1.94
CA THR A 177 -7.56 11.66 -1.62
C THR A 177 -7.29 10.65 -2.75
N ALA A 178 -7.35 11.09 -4.01
CA ALA A 178 -7.03 10.25 -5.17
C ALA A 178 -5.57 9.78 -5.18
N PHE A 179 -4.63 10.68 -4.86
CA PHE A 179 -3.18 10.43 -4.87
C PHE A 179 -2.65 9.78 -3.59
N THR A 180 -3.50 9.53 -2.59
CA THR A 180 -3.13 8.91 -1.32
C THR A 180 -3.89 7.58 -1.15
N PHE A 181 -5.11 7.64 -0.64
CA PHE A 181 -5.92 6.49 -0.28
C PHE A 181 -6.44 5.73 -1.50
N ASN A 182 -7.07 6.44 -2.44
CA ASN A 182 -7.68 5.80 -3.60
C ASN A 182 -6.64 5.29 -4.61
N TYR A 183 -5.39 5.75 -4.52
CA TYR A 183 -4.30 5.25 -5.34
C TYR A 183 -4.19 3.71 -5.22
N PHE A 184 -4.35 3.18 -4.01
CA PHE A 184 -4.33 1.74 -3.78
C PHE A 184 -5.73 1.13 -3.70
N LEU A 185 -6.73 1.86 -3.20
CA LEU A 185 -8.08 1.32 -3.04
C LEU A 185 -8.81 1.14 -4.38
N GLU A 186 -8.76 2.10 -5.30
CA GLU A 186 -9.49 1.97 -6.58
C GLU A 186 -8.99 0.81 -7.46
N PRO A 187 -7.67 0.54 -7.55
CA PRO A 187 -7.19 -0.64 -8.26
C PRO A 187 -7.70 -1.96 -7.69
N ILE A 188 -7.75 -2.13 -6.37
CA ILE A 188 -8.23 -3.39 -5.78
C ILE A 188 -9.76 -3.53 -5.80
N VAL A 189 -10.51 -2.43 -5.96
CA VAL A 189 -11.98 -2.46 -6.09
C VAL A 189 -12.40 -2.62 -7.55
N TYR A 190 -11.78 -1.87 -8.46
CA TYR A 190 -12.24 -1.73 -9.84
C TYR A 190 -11.25 -2.20 -10.91
N GLY A 191 -10.02 -2.56 -10.53
CA GLY A 191 -8.94 -2.93 -11.45
C GLY A 191 -8.34 -1.74 -12.20
N LYS A 192 -8.52 -0.51 -11.72
CA LYS A 192 -8.11 0.74 -12.40
C LYS A 192 -7.62 1.78 -11.41
N TYR A 193 -6.68 2.60 -11.85
CA TYR A 193 -6.26 3.79 -11.10
C TYR A 193 -7.37 4.86 -11.05
N PRO A 194 -7.36 5.73 -10.02
CA PRO A 194 -8.24 6.88 -9.95
C PRO A 194 -8.16 7.76 -11.19
N THR A 195 -9.32 8.23 -11.67
CA THR A 195 -9.40 9.13 -12.83
C THR A 195 -8.57 10.39 -12.63
N GLU A 196 -8.53 10.94 -11.42
CA GLU A 196 -7.70 12.11 -11.10
C GLU A 196 -6.21 11.84 -11.33
N MET A 197 -5.72 10.66 -10.95
CA MET A 197 -4.31 10.29 -11.19
C MET A 197 -4.03 10.15 -12.68
N VAL A 198 -4.88 9.44 -13.43
CA VAL A 198 -4.75 9.30 -14.90
C VAL A 198 -4.75 10.67 -15.58
N ASN A 199 -5.56 11.60 -15.10
CA ASN A 199 -5.67 12.94 -15.68
C ASN A 199 -4.48 13.84 -15.34
N HIS A 200 -3.81 13.66 -14.20
CA HIS A 200 -2.75 14.59 -13.76
C HIS A 200 -1.34 14.04 -13.93
N VAL A 201 -1.14 12.72 -13.90
CA VAL A 201 0.17 12.12 -14.14
C VAL A 201 0.44 12.05 -15.64
N LYS A 202 1.37 12.89 -16.12
CA LYS A 202 1.70 13.04 -17.54
C LYS A 202 2.89 12.20 -17.98
N ASP A 203 3.17 12.22 -19.28
CA ASP A 203 4.39 11.68 -19.90
C ASP A 203 4.63 10.18 -19.67
N GLY A 204 3.54 9.42 -19.54
CA GLY A 204 3.58 7.97 -19.36
C GLY A 204 4.19 7.54 -18.01
N ARG A 205 4.26 8.43 -17.02
CA ARG A 205 4.85 8.13 -15.70
C ARG A 205 3.98 7.20 -14.85
N LEU A 206 2.67 7.19 -15.05
CA LEU A 206 1.76 6.23 -14.42
C LEU A 206 1.70 4.96 -15.29
N PRO A 207 2.10 3.79 -14.76
CA PRO A 207 1.97 2.52 -15.49
C PRO A 207 0.52 2.19 -15.83
N THR A 208 0.31 1.26 -16.76
CA THR A 208 -1.02 0.77 -17.15
C THR A 208 -1.13 -0.71 -16.84
N PHE A 209 -2.24 -1.12 -16.22
CA PHE A 209 -2.54 -2.54 -16.06
C PHE A 209 -2.91 -3.18 -17.39
N THR A 210 -2.37 -4.36 -17.64
CA THR A 210 -2.90 -5.29 -18.64
C THR A 210 -4.33 -5.74 -18.26
N PRO A 211 -5.12 -6.26 -19.22
CA PRO A 211 -6.43 -6.84 -18.90
C PRO A 211 -6.37 -7.92 -17.82
N GLU A 212 -5.32 -8.75 -17.83
CA GLU A 212 -5.10 -9.83 -16.87
C GLU A 212 -4.81 -9.29 -15.46
N GLU A 213 -3.94 -8.29 -15.34
CA GLU A 213 -3.62 -7.64 -14.06
C GLU A 213 -4.83 -6.88 -13.50
N SER A 214 -5.55 -6.15 -14.36
CA SER A 214 -6.78 -5.44 -13.98
C SER A 214 -7.82 -6.42 -13.43
N SER A 215 -8.00 -7.57 -14.09
CA SER A 215 -8.90 -8.63 -13.64
C SER A 215 -8.45 -9.27 -12.32
N MET A 216 -7.13 -9.48 -12.15
CA MET A 216 -6.55 -10.03 -10.91
C MET A 216 -6.76 -9.10 -9.70
N LEU A 217 -6.63 -7.79 -9.90
CA LEU A 217 -6.80 -6.79 -8.84
C LEU A 217 -8.26 -6.55 -8.48
N LYS A 218 -9.17 -6.60 -9.46
CA LYS A 218 -10.57 -6.25 -9.22
C LYS A 218 -11.22 -7.17 -8.17
N GLY A 219 -11.61 -6.60 -7.05
CA GLY A 219 -12.19 -7.30 -5.90
C GLY A 219 -11.19 -8.15 -5.14
N SER A 220 -9.88 -7.86 -5.19
CA SER A 220 -8.82 -8.66 -4.56
C SER A 220 -8.71 -8.46 -3.04
N TYR A 221 -9.83 -8.43 -2.32
CA TYR A 221 -9.85 -8.33 -0.87
C TYR A 221 -11.14 -8.93 -0.30
N ASP A 222 -11.07 -9.42 0.93
CA ASP A 222 -12.22 -9.80 1.75
C ASP A 222 -12.52 -8.71 2.80
N PHE A 223 -11.49 -7.95 3.21
CA PHE A 223 -11.60 -6.78 4.08
C PHE A 223 -10.57 -5.71 3.72
N ILE A 224 -10.79 -4.48 4.18
CA ILE A 224 -9.83 -3.37 4.09
C ILE A 224 -9.45 -2.94 5.50
N GLY A 225 -8.14 -2.92 5.77
CA GLY A 225 -7.56 -2.30 6.97
C GLY A 225 -7.42 -0.79 6.77
N ILE A 226 -7.81 -0.01 7.78
CA ILE A 226 -7.70 1.44 7.79
C ILE A 226 -6.70 1.83 8.88
N ASN A 227 -5.61 2.47 8.46
CA ASN A 227 -4.65 3.11 9.34
C ASN A 227 -4.92 4.61 9.32
N TYR A 228 -5.45 5.14 10.42
CA TYR A 228 -5.88 6.53 10.49
C TYR A 228 -5.32 7.22 11.73
N TYR A 229 -4.71 8.39 11.52
CA TYR A 229 -4.09 9.17 12.58
C TYR A 229 -4.53 10.64 12.60
N SER A 230 -4.86 11.20 11.43
CA SER A 230 -4.93 12.65 11.27
C SER A 230 -5.82 13.08 10.10
N SER A 231 -6.16 14.37 10.08
CA SER A 231 -6.76 15.05 8.93
C SER A 231 -5.87 16.19 8.44
N SER A 232 -6.22 16.81 7.32
CA SER A 232 -5.59 18.06 6.86
C SER A 232 -6.55 18.92 6.05
N TYR A 233 -6.31 20.23 6.02
CA TYR A 233 -6.93 21.07 4.98
C TYR A 233 -6.05 21.10 3.74
N VAL A 234 -6.68 20.94 2.60
CA VAL A 234 -6.04 20.92 1.29
C VAL A 234 -6.54 22.09 0.45
N LYS A 235 -5.59 22.81 -0.15
CA LYS A 235 -5.84 23.95 -1.03
C LYS A 235 -5.46 23.62 -2.46
N ASP A 236 -6.20 24.18 -3.41
CA ASP A 236 -5.81 24.20 -4.82
C ASP A 236 -4.54 25.03 -5.00
N VAL A 237 -3.55 24.47 -5.70
CA VAL A 237 -2.29 25.15 -6.01
C VAL A 237 -1.95 24.97 -7.49
N PRO A 238 -1.23 25.92 -8.11
CA PRO A 238 -0.74 25.75 -9.47
C PRO A 238 0.06 24.44 -9.62
N CYS A 239 -0.23 23.68 -10.66
CA CYS A 239 0.54 22.48 -10.98
C CYS A 239 2.01 22.86 -11.23
N ALA A 240 2.92 22.08 -10.65
CA ALA A 240 4.35 22.28 -10.87
C ALA A 240 4.68 22.03 -12.36
N THR A 241 5.59 22.84 -12.91
CA THR A 241 6.15 22.66 -14.27
C THR A 241 7.62 22.28 -14.26
N GLU A 242 8.27 22.43 -13.10
CA GLU A 242 9.66 22.09 -12.84
C GLU A 242 9.72 21.29 -11.52
N ASN A 243 10.80 20.53 -11.31
CA ASN A 243 10.99 19.73 -10.10
C ASN A 243 9.79 18.81 -9.78
N ILE A 244 9.23 18.19 -10.83
CA ILE A 244 8.07 17.30 -10.73
C ILE A 244 8.40 16.10 -9.85
N THR A 245 7.47 15.77 -8.96
CA THR A 245 7.46 14.53 -8.17
C THR A 245 6.03 13.99 -8.06
N MET A 246 5.85 12.78 -7.54
CA MET A 246 4.50 12.27 -7.22
C MET A 246 3.70 13.25 -6.34
N SER A 247 4.35 13.90 -5.37
CA SER A 247 3.69 14.84 -4.44
C SER A 247 3.15 16.10 -5.12
N THR A 248 3.71 16.50 -6.27
CA THR A 248 3.27 17.70 -6.99
C THR A 248 2.17 17.42 -8.01
N ASP A 249 1.99 16.15 -8.41
CA ASP A 249 1.04 15.77 -9.47
C ASP A 249 -0.42 16.02 -9.06
N ALA A 250 -0.74 15.99 -7.77
CA ALA A 250 -2.09 16.28 -7.30
C ALA A 250 -2.47 17.76 -7.45
N CYS A 251 -1.54 18.67 -7.73
CA CYS A 251 -1.75 20.13 -7.74
C CYS A 251 -2.56 20.60 -6.51
N ALA A 252 -2.22 20.02 -5.35
CA ALA A 252 -2.94 20.18 -4.10
C ALA A 252 -1.90 20.28 -2.98
N GLY A 253 -2.05 21.27 -2.10
CA GLY A 253 -1.12 21.54 -1.00
C GLY A 253 -1.80 21.46 0.36
N SER A 254 -1.06 21.04 1.38
CA SER A 254 -1.50 21.01 2.77
C SER A 254 -0.38 21.54 3.67
N ASP A 255 -0.72 22.49 4.54
CA ASP A 255 0.27 23.15 5.42
C ASP A 255 0.32 22.55 6.84
N TRP A 256 -0.60 21.64 7.19
CA TRP A 256 -0.77 21.21 8.58
C TRP A 256 -1.47 19.86 8.73
N LEU A 257 -1.08 19.11 9.77
CA LEU A 257 -1.72 17.87 10.21
C LEU A 257 -2.57 18.13 11.46
N LEU A 258 -3.74 17.50 11.49
CA LEU A 258 -4.78 17.67 12.51
C LEU A 258 -5.02 16.40 13.31
N THR A 259 -4.90 16.47 14.64
CA THR A 259 -5.63 15.54 15.49
C THR A 259 -7.13 15.87 15.43
N TYR A 260 -7.88 15.19 14.56
CA TYR A 260 -9.27 15.51 14.26
C TYR A 260 -10.12 14.23 14.11
N PRO A 261 -10.72 13.75 15.22
CA PRO A 261 -11.42 12.46 15.25
C PRO A 261 -12.56 12.33 14.23
N GLU A 262 -13.25 13.41 13.88
CA GLU A 262 -14.33 13.39 12.90
C GLU A 262 -13.86 12.95 11.51
N GLY A 263 -12.58 13.15 11.19
CA GLY A 263 -12.01 12.71 9.92
C GLY A 263 -12.04 11.20 9.73
N ILE A 264 -11.92 10.39 10.80
CA ILE A 264 -12.06 8.93 10.66
C ILE A 264 -13.49 8.56 10.25
N ARG A 265 -14.50 9.23 10.84
CA ARG A 265 -15.90 9.01 10.49
C ARG A 265 -16.14 9.33 9.02
N ASP A 266 -15.64 10.48 8.57
CA ASP A 266 -15.87 10.93 7.20
C ASP A 266 -15.14 10.05 6.17
N LEU A 267 -13.93 9.57 6.50
CA LEU A 267 -13.23 8.54 5.72
C LEU A 267 -14.04 7.25 5.64
N LEU A 268 -14.58 6.74 6.75
CA LEU A 268 -15.38 5.52 6.75
C LEU A 268 -16.67 5.69 5.95
N LEU A 269 -17.34 6.86 6.04
CA LEU A 269 -18.51 7.17 5.21
C LEU A 269 -18.15 7.29 3.73
N HIS A 270 -17.00 7.90 3.41
CA HIS A 270 -16.48 7.93 2.04
C HIS A 270 -16.33 6.51 1.50
N VAL A 271 -15.70 5.62 2.28
CA VAL A 271 -15.50 4.23 1.87
C VAL A 271 -16.84 3.52 1.67
N LYS A 272 -17.74 3.64 2.65
CA LYS A 272 -19.08 3.07 2.62
C LYS A 272 -19.86 3.47 1.36
N PHE A 273 -19.96 4.77 1.08
CA PHE A 273 -20.82 5.27 0.00
C PHE A 273 -20.18 5.18 -1.37
N LYS A 274 -18.85 5.23 -1.47
CA LYS A 274 -18.15 5.17 -2.76
C LYS A 274 -17.86 3.74 -3.21
N PHE A 275 -17.55 2.82 -2.28
CA PHE A 275 -17.02 1.49 -2.60
C PHE A 275 -17.93 0.33 -2.17
N ASP A 276 -19.25 0.57 -2.11
CA ASP A 276 -20.28 -0.45 -1.82
C ASP A 276 -20.11 -1.13 -0.46
N ASP A 277 -19.80 -0.34 0.58
CA ASP A 277 -19.79 -0.77 1.99
C ASP A 277 -18.98 -2.05 2.30
N PRO A 278 -17.67 -2.07 1.96
CA PRO A 278 -16.83 -3.24 2.20
C PRO A 278 -16.61 -3.48 3.71
N VAL A 279 -16.16 -4.68 4.08
CA VAL A 279 -15.76 -4.97 5.47
C VAL A 279 -14.52 -4.17 5.83
N LEU A 280 -14.59 -3.41 6.92
CA LEU A 280 -13.52 -2.53 7.40
C LEU A 280 -13.02 -2.95 8.78
N TYR A 281 -11.70 -2.91 8.96
CA TYR A 281 -11.05 -2.99 10.27
C TYR A 281 -10.21 -1.72 10.47
N ILE A 282 -10.32 -1.07 11.62
CA ILE A 282 -9.32 -0.06 12.01
C ILE A 282 -8.09 -0.83 12.48
N THR A 283 -7.06 -0.89 11.64
CA THR A 283 -5.85 -1.69 11.87
C THR A 283 -4.78 -0.91 12.61
N GLU A 284 -4.77 0.42 12.46
CA GLU A 284 -3.94 1.31 13.27
C GLU A 284 -4.69 2.61 13.59
N ASN A 285 -4.57 3.04 14.85
CA ASN A 285 -4.99 4.36 15.30
C ASN A 285 -4.22 4.70 16.58
N GLY A 286 -3.72 5.93 16.66
CA GLY A 286 -2.88 6.38 17.77
C GLY A 286 -2.63 7.88 17.72
N LYS A 287 -1.78 8.34 18.63
CA LYS A 287 -1.32 9.72 18.73
C LYS A 287 0.20 9.76 18.64
#